data_AF-A0AAP2F264-F1
#
_entry.id   AF-A0AAP2F264-F1
#
_cell.length_a   1.000
_cell.length_b   1.000
_cell.length_c   1.000
_cell.angle_alpha   90.00
_cell.angle_beta   90.00
_cell.angle_gamma   90.00
#
_symmetry.space_group_name_H-M   'P 1'
#
loop_
_entity.id
_entity.type
_entity.pdbx_description
1 polymer ?
#
loop_
_entity_poly.entity_id
_entity_poly.type
_entity_poly.pdbx_seq_one_letter_code
_entity_poly.pdbx_strand_id
1 'polypeptide(L)'
;VAEDNVAAETWAEYVVRLTSLQAGANAYAVQLVPRIAGFEPGILAGRLCNRSVTIADSPARVKTGPLLMPDAVDWPVDADGVRLELSTLQALELSRYSVPMTYADYDGIFWSDGRTLDAEGGDYQSIENVRIADKAARRVRLMAIAKIADRSLNSTPASIAANESYFARPLREMSRSMQINGVMFPGEVKPPQDGDIKIMWETRKKVVVGMIVRPYEVPLQIVVNIALDTTLEASA
;
A
#
# COMPACT_ATOMS: atom_id res chain seq x y z
N VAL A 1 -14.23 19.53 16.82
CA VAL A 1 -14.03 18.84 15.52
C VAL A 1 -15.39 18.92 14.84
N ALA A 2 -15.49 19.64 13.72
CA ALA A 2 -16.78 19.82 13.05
C ALA A 2 -17.36 18.44 12.69
N GLU A 3 -18.63 18.21 13.02
CA GLU A 3 -19.36 17.03 12.55
C GLU A 3 -19.39 17.08 11.02
N ASP A 4 -18.77 16.09 10.37
CA ASP A 4 -18.92 15.85 8.93
C ASP A 4 -20.39 15.45 8.68
N ASN A 5 -21.28 16.44 8.53
CA ASN A 5 -22.70 16.22 8.28
C ASN A 5 -22.93 15.89 6.80
N VAL A 6 -22.67 14.63 6.41
CA VAL A 6 -23.05 14.08 5.10
C VAL A 6 -24.54 14.27 4.81
N ALA A 7 -25.39 14.32 5.84
CA ALA A 7 -26.84 14.45 5.73
C ALA A 7 -27.34 15.82 5.20
N ALA A 8 -26.46 16.81 5.00
CA ALA A 8 -26.85 18.16 4.56
C ALA A 8 -26.42 18.50 3.11
N GLU A 9 -25.72 17.60 2.43
CA GLU A 9 -25.25 17.81 1.05
C GLU A 9 -25.66 16.64 0.15
N THR A 10 -25.82 16.91 -1.15
CA THR A 10 -26.00 15.86 -2.17
C THR A 10 -24.69 15.11 -2.40
N TRP A 11 -24.72 13.91 -2.97
CA TRP A 11 -23.47 13.19 -3.30
C TRP A 11 -22.55 13.98 -4.25
N ALA A 12 -23.13 14.76 -5.16
CA ALA A 12 -22.36 15.61 -6.07
C ALA A 12 -21.62 16.73 -5.32
N GLU A 13 -22.29 17.39 -4.38
CA GLU A 13 -21.68 18.41 -3.51
C GLU A 13 -20.59 17.80 -2.61
N TYR A 14 -20.83 16.61 -2.05
CA TYR A 14 -19.86 15.87 -1.25
C TYR A 14 -18.56 15.62 -2.03
N VAL A 15 -18.67 15.14 -3.27
CA VAL A 15 -17.51 14.91 -4.15
C VAL A 15 -16.77 16.22 -4.40
N VAL A 16 -17.48 17.28 -4.82
CA VAL A 16 -16.86 18.60 -5.09
C VAL A 16 -16.12 19.14 -3.87
N ARG A 17 -16.72 19.02 -2.68
CA ARG A 17 -16.11 19.46 -1.42
C ARG A 17 -14.84 18.68 -1.11
N LEU A 18 -14.88 17.34 -1.21
CA LEU A 18 -13.71 16.50 -0.96
C LEU A 18 -12.59 16.72 -2.00
N THR A 19 -12.92 16.77 -3.28
CA THR A 19 -11.94 17.09 -4.33
C THR A 19 -11.27 18.45 -4.08
N SER A 20 -12.03 19.45 -3.64
CA SER A 20 -11.50 20.78 -3.29
C SER A 20 -10.56 20.74 -2.08
N LEU A 21 -10.84 19.90 -1.08
CA LEU A 21 -9.98 19.71 0.10
C LEU A 21 -8.65 19.02 -0.24
N GLN A 22 -8.68 18.08 -1.19
CA GLN A 22 -7.49 17.37 -1.64
C GLN A 22 -6.61 18.23 -2.57
N ALA A 23 -7.19 19.20 -3.27
CA ALA A 23 -6.52 19.96 -4.31
C ALA A 23 -5.18 20.57 -3.86
N GLY A 24 -4.12 20.29 -4.63
CA GLY A 24 -2.76 20.80 -4.37
C GLY A 24 -2.01 20.10 -3.23
N ALA A 25 -2.61 19.13 -2.54
CA ALA A 25 -1.91 18.37 -1.50
C ALA A 25 -0.89 17.40 -2.12
N ASN A 26 0.34 17.46 -1.64
CA ASN A 26 1.42 16.52 -1.97
C ASN A 26 2.02 15.98 -0.68
N ALA A 27 1.69 14.73 -0.35
CA ALA A 27 2.15 14.05 0.84
C ALA A 27 2.18 12.53 0.62
N TYR A 28 3.34 12.02 0.22
CA TYR A 28 3.53 10.61 -0.12
C TYR A 28 3.16 9.62 1.00
N ALA A 29 3.17 10.04 2.26
CA ALA A 29 2.85 9.20 3.42
C ALA A 29 1.42 9.40 3.95
N VAL A 30 0.55 10.10 3.23
CA VAL A 30 -0.83 10.40 3.64
C VAL A 30 -1.81 9.71 2.71
N GLN A 31 -2.77 8.99 3.28
CA GLN A 31 -3.93 8.46 2.56
C GLN A 31 -5.18 9.25 2.93
N LEU A 32 -6.02 9.52 1.95
CA LEU A 32 -7.34 10.10 2.18
C LEU A 32 -8.39 9.00 2.21
N VAL A 33 -9.26 9.01 3.21
CA VAL A 33 -10.38 8.08 3.34
C VAL A 33 -11.63 8.92 3.54
N PRO A 34 -12.66 8.77 2.69
CA PRO A 34 -13.89 9.51 2.87
C PRO A 34 -14.61 8.98 4.12
N ARG A 35 -15.20 9.89 4.89
CA ARG A 35 -16.04 9.55 6.04
C ARG A 35 -17.49 9.59 5.57
N ILE A 36 -17.96 8.51 4.96
CA ILE A 36 -19.33 8.42 4.42
C ILE A 36 -20.26 8.09 5.58
N ALA A 37 -20.11 6.90 6.17
CA ALA A 37 -20.75 6.47 7.41
C ALA A 37 -19.90 6.78 8.67
N GLY A 38 -18.66 7.24 8.49
CA GLY A 38 -17.81 7.80 9.54
C GLY A 38 -16.79 6.84 10.15
N PHE A 39 -16.95 5.53 9.94
CA PHE A 39 -16.08 4.47 10.48
C PHE A 39 -14.95 4.05 9.51
N GLU A 40 -15.02 4.46 8.24
CA GLU A 40 -14.15 3.99 7.16
C GLU A 40 -12.65 4.13 7.46
N PRO A 41 -12.15 5.26 8.04
CA PRO A 41 -10.74 5.36 8.39
C PRO A 41 -10.29 4.29 9.40
N GLY A 42 -11.16 3.95 10.37
CA GLY A 42 -10.90 2.91 11.35
C GLY A 42 -10.88 1.52 10.74
N ILE A 43 -11.78 1.27 9.78
CA ILE A 43 -11.82 0.00 9.04
C ILE A 43 -10.57 -0.17 8.18
N LEU A 44 -10.15 0.86 7.43
CA LEU A 44 -8.91 0.79 6.66
C LEU A 44 -7.72 0.56 7.57
N ALA A 45 -7.60 1.30 8.68
CA ALA A 45 -6.51 1.13 9.64
C ALA A 45 -6.48 -0.29 10.23
N GLY A 46 -7.64 -0.82 10.63
CA GLY A 46 -7.78 -2.20 11.12
C GLY A 46 -7.42 -3.23 10.06
N ARG A 47 -7.84 -3.02 8.81
CA ARG A 47 -7.49 -3.84 7.66
C ARG A 47 -5.98 -3.84 7.45
N LEU A 48 -5.32 -2.68 7.44
CA LEU A 48 -3.86 -2.58 7.27
C LEU A 48 -3.07 -3.18 8.44
N CYS A 49 -3.61 -3.16 9.66
CA CYS A 49 -2.97 -3.72 10.87
C CYS A 49 -3.23 -5.21 11.11
N ASN A 50 -3.98 -5.88 10.23
CA ASN A 50 -4.31 -7.29 10.42
C ASN A 50 -3.05 -8.18 10.36
N ARG A 51 -2.85 -9.00 11.39
CA ARG A 51 -1.68 -9.88 11.54
C ARG A 51 -1.72 -11.13 10.66
N SER A 52 -2.85 -11.42 10.01
CA SER A 52 -2.95 -12.51 9.03
C SER A 52 -2.27 -12.17 7.69
N VAL A 53 -1.85 -10.92 7.51
CA VAL A 53 -1.16 -10.43 6.32
C VAL A 53 0.12 -9.70 6.70
N THR A 54 0.92 -9.38 5.68
CA THR A 54 2.15 -8.62 5.82
C THR A 54 1.90 -7.15 5.49
N ILE A 55 2.93 -6.32 5.70
CA ILE A 55 2.89 -4.91 5.30
C ILE A 55 2.93 -4.70 3.79
N ALA A 56 3.28 -5.75 3.01
CA ALA A 56 3.33 -5.71 1.56
C ALA A 56 1.98 -5.97 0.89
N ASP A 57 0.97 -6.37 1.67
CA ASP A 57 -0.36 -6.66 1.15
C ASP A 57 -1.20 -5.38 1.04
N SER A 58 -1.70 -5.10 -0.18
CA SER A 58 -2.64 -4.00 -0.43
C SER A 58 -3.91 -4.15 0.44
N PRO A 59 -4.56 -3.05 0.86
CA PRO A 59 -5.87 -3.10 1.51
C PRO A 59 -6.96 -3.73 0.64
N ALA A 60 -6.81 -3.71 -0.68
CA ALA A 60 -7.79 -4.21 -1.65
C ALA A 60 -8.06 -5.71 -1.56
N ARG A 61 -7.03 -6.48 -1.18
CA ARG A 61 -6.98 -7.94 -1.11
C ARG A 61 -8.33 -8.65 -0.88
N VAL A 62 -8.91 -9.15 -1.97
CA VAL A 62 -10.18 -9.89 -1.95
C VAL A 62 -10.02 -11.27 -1.34
N LYS A 63 -8.86 -11.92 -1.54
CA LYS A 63 -8.56 -13.28 -1.06
C LYS A 63 -8.74 -13.45 0.46
N THR A 64 -8.48 -12.42 1.26
CA THR A 64 -8.61 -12.49 2.73
C THR A 64 -10.01 -12.16 3.23
N GLY A 65 -11.01 -12.23 2.35
CA GLY A 65 -12.42 -11.99 2.65
C GLY A 65 -12.79 -10.51 2.78
N PRO A 66 -14.09 -10.23 2.96
CA PRO A 66 -14.60 -8.88 3.09
C PRO A 66 -14.08 -8.18 4.34
N LEU A 67 -14.29 -6.88 4.40
CA LEU A 67 -13.97 -6.05 5.55
C LEU A 67 -14.82 -6.42 6.75
N LEU A 68 -14.23 -6.28 7.94
CA LEU A 68 -14.97 -6.42 9.19
C LEU A 68 -15.73 -5.11 9.43
N MET A 69 -17.05 -5.18 9.22
CA MET A 69 -17.99 -4.09 9.40
C MET A 69 -18.71 -4.22 10.75
N PRO A 70 -19.22 -3.12 11.33
CA PRO A 70 -20.22 -3.19 12.38
C PRO A 70 -21.43 -4.04 11.95
N ASP A 71 -22.07 -4.75 12.88
CA ASP A 71 -23.20 -5.65 12.56
C ASP A 71 -24.45 -4.91 12.03
N ALA A 72 -24.59 -3.62 12.35
CA ALA A 72 -25.58 -2.72 11.80
C ALA A 72 -24.87 -1.53 11.15
N VAL A 73 -24.69 -1.58 9.83
CA VAL A 73 -24.25 -0.44 9.03
C VAL A 73 -25.47 0.17 8.37
N ASP A 74 -25.93 1.29 8.92
CA ASP A 74 -26.85 2.18 8.21
C ASP A 74 -26.02 3.04 7.27
N TRP A 75 -25.91 2.60 6.00
CA TRP A 75 -25.32 3.43 4.95
C TRP A 75 -26.14 4.72 4.81
N PRO A 76 -25.52 5.89 4.88
CA PRO A 76 -26.25 7.16 4.79
C PRO A 76 -26.88 7.33 3.40
N VAL A 77 -27.96 8.11 3.39
CA VAL A 77 -28.51 8.75 2.20
C VAL A 77 -28.04 10.19 2.17
N ASP A 78 -27.95 10.78 0.99
CA ASP A 78 -27.64 12.21 0.84
C ASP A 78 -28.85 13.10 1.17
N ALA A 79 -28.69 14.42 0.98
CA ALA A 79 -29.74 15.40 1.22
C ALA A 79 -31.05 15.16 0.41
N ASP A 80 -30.96 14.49 -0.73
CA ASP A 80 -32.10 14.15 -1.59
C ASP A 80 -32.70 12.75 -1.27
N GLY A 81 -32.17 12.07 -0.25
CA GLY A 81 -32.57 10.71 0.11
C GLY A 81 -32.01 9.64 -0.82
N VAL A 82 -31.02 9.98 -1.65
CA VAL A 82 -30.40 9.06 -2.61
C VAL A 82 -29.35 8.21 -1.89
N ARG A 83 -29.40 6.90 -2.11
CA ARG A 83 -28.41 5.96 -1.57
C ARG A 83 -27.07 6.14 -2.27
N LEU A 84 -25.98 5.84 -1.56
CA LEU A 84 -24.64 5.86 -2.13
C LEU A 84 -24.53 4.96 -3.38
N GLU A 85 -24.14 5.56 -4.49
CA GLU A 85 -23.92 4.87 -5.76
C GLU A 85 -22.44 4.59 -6.03
N LEU A 86 -22.16 3.61 -6.89
CA LEU A 86 -20.80 3.29 -7.33
C LEU A 86 -20.12 4.46 -8.06
N SER A 87 -20.89 5.26 -8.80
CA SER A 87 -20.44 6.46 -9.51
C SER A 87 -19.80 7.48 -8.57
N THR A 88 -20.38 7.70 -7.39
CA THR A 88 -19.84 8.56 -6.33
C THR A 88 -18.50 8.03 -5.82
N LEU A 89 -18.41 6.73 -5.54
CA LEU A 89 -17.17 6.10 -5.08
C LEU A 89 -16.06 6.18 -6.14
N GLN A 90 -16.40 5.98 -7.42
CA GLN A 90 -15.46 6.15 -8.53
C GLN A 90 -14.96 7.59 -8.65
N ALA A 91 -15.84 8.58 -8.50
CA ALA A 91 -15.43 9.99 -8.56
C ALA A 91 -14.48 10.37 -7.41
N LEU A 92 -14.70 9.81 -6.21
CA LEU A 92 -13.80 9.97 -5.07
C LEU A 92 -12.46 9.27 -5.30
N GLU A 93 -12.45 8.05 -5.84
CA GLU A 93 -11.21 7.33 -6.18
C GLU A 93 -10.38 8.08 -7.21
N LEU A 94 -11.01 8.61 -8.26
CA LEU A 94 -10.36 9.49 -9.25
C LEU A 94 -9.80 10.76 -8.59
N SER A 95 -10.45 11.25 -7.54
CA SER A 95 -9.96 12.34 -6.68
C SER A 95 -8.94 11.86 -5.63
N ARG A 96 -8.38 10.66 -5.81
CA ARG A 96 -7.33 10.04 -4.99
C ARG A 96 -7.73 9.67 -3.56
N TYR A 97 -9.02 9.51 -3.32
CA TYR A 97 -9.52 8.94 -2.08
C TYR A 97 -9.48 7.42 -2.13
N SER A 98 -9.16 6.81 -1.00
CA SER A 98 -9.15 5.38 -0.77
C SER A 98 -10.54 4.97 -0.28
N VAL A 99 -11.30 4.25 -1.11
CA VAL A 99 -12.74 4.04 -0.93
C VAL A 99 -13.12 2.56 -0.73
N PRO A 100 -14.27 2.26 -0.10
CA PRO A 100 -14.88 0.93 -0.14
C PRO A 100 -15.19 0.48 -1.58
N MET A 101 -15.20 -0.83 -1.80
CA MET A 101 -15.42 -1.44 -3.11
C MET A 101 -16.33 -2.66 -2.99
N THR A 102 -17.19 -2.87 -3.98
CA THR A 102 -18.00 -4.09 -4.12
C THR A 102 -17.74 -4.70 -5.49
N TYR A 103 -17.77 -6.03 -5.58
CA TYR A 103 -17.65 -6.73 -6.86
C TYR A 103 -19.00 -7.37 -7.18
N ALA A 104 -19.37 -7.38 -8.46
CA ALA A 104 -20.47 -8.21 -8.90
C ALA A 104 -20.17 -9.67 -8.55
N ASP A 105 -21.19 -10.40 -8.10
CA ASP A 105 -21.12 -11.84 -7.78
C ASP A 105 -20.18 -12.22 -6.61
N TYR A 106 -19.72 -11.25 -5.81
CA TYR A 106 -18.98 -11.50 -4.57
C TYR A 106 -19.64 -10.79 -3.40
N ASP A 107 -20.03 -11.57 -2.39
CA ASP A 107 -20.69 -11.04 -1.20
C ASP A 107 -19.72 -10.25 -0.31
N GLY A 108 -20.22 -9.11 0.18
CA GLY A 108 -19.54 -8.26 1.15
C GLY A 108 -18.84 -7.04 0.55
N ILE A 109 -18.29 -6.22 1.45
CA ILE A 109 -17.61 -4.98 1.10
C ILE A 109 -16.10 -5.20 1.22
N PHE A 110 -15.38 -4.78 0.19
CA PHE A 110 -13.93 -4.80 0.08
C PHE A 110 -13.39 -3.37 0.03
N TRP A 111 -12.11 -3.23 -0.29
CA TRP A 111 -11.46 -1.95 -0.46
C TRP A 111 -10.95 -1.80 -1.89
N SER A 112 -10.90 -0.58 -2.42
CA SER A 112 -10.45 -0.30 -3.79
C SER A 112 -8.94 -0.39 -3.92
N ASP A 113 -8.23 0.54 -3.31
CA ASP A 113 -6.77 0.60 -3.23
C ASP A 113 -6.34 1.49 -2.05
N GLY A 114 -5.10 1.36 -1.60
CA GLY A 114 -4.48 2.23 -0.61
C GLY A 114 -3.72 3.40 -1.21
N ARG A 115 -4.36 4.23 -2.03
CA ARG A 115 -3.70 5.39 -2.67
C ARG A 115 -3.23 6.41 -1.63
N THR A 116 -2.05 6.97 -1.86
CA THR A 116 -1.48 8.08 -1.09
C THR A 116 -1.62 9.41 -1.83
N LEU A 117 -1.20 10.50 -1.20
CA LEU A 117 -1.11 11.84 -1.78
C LEU A 117 0.24 12.16 -2.44
N ASP A 118 1.01 11.15 -2.89
CA ASP A 118 2.25 11.39 -3.64
C ASP A 118 2.05 12.17 -4.96
N ALA A 119 3.09 12.65 -5.62
CA ALA A 119 2.92 13.25 -6.95
C ALA A 119 2.41 12.22 -8.00
N GLU A 120 1.81 12.70 -9.07
CA GLU A 120 1.54 11.85 -10.24
C GLU A 120 2.87 11.33 -10.82
N GLY A 121 2.98 10.02 -11.04
CA GLY A 121 4.21 9.34 -11.42
C GLY A 121 5.23 9.13 -10.28
N GLY A 122 4.89 9.47 -9.04
CA GLY A 122 5.75 9.22 -7.87
C GLY A 122 5.84 7.74 -7.49
N ASP A 123 6.91 7.37 -6.78
CA ASP A 123 7.19 5.98 -6.39
C ASP A 123 6.28 5.47 -5.25
N TYR A 124 5.64 6.38 -4.51
CA TYR A 124 4.93 6.12 -3.26
C TYR A 124 3.41 6.29 -3.39
N GLN A 125 2.87 6.16 -4.60
CA GLN A 125 1.44 6.29 -4.86
C GLN A 125 0.57 5.25 -4.14
N SER A 126 1.14 4.11 -3.74
CA SER A 126 0.44 3.08 -2.98
C SER A 126 1.03 2.90 -1.58
N ILE A 127 0.14 2.63 -0.62
CA ILE A 127 0.51 2.56 0.79
C ILE A 127 1.44 1.37 1.09
N GLU A 128 1.29 0.24 0.41
CA GLU A 128 2.16 -0.91 0.59
C GLU A 128 3.62 -0.55 0.26
N ASN A 129 3.87 0.24 -0.79
CA ASN A 129 5.23 0.69 -1.14
C ASN A 129 5.85 1.55 -0.03
N VAL A 130 5.07 2.50 0.51
CA VAL A 130 5.50 3.35 1.64
C VAL A 130 5.85 2.49 2.85
N ARG A 131 4.95 1.57 3.23
CA ARG A 131 5.12 0.72 4.41
C ARG A 131 6.32 -0.21 4.29
N ILE A 132 6.58 -0.75 3.09
CA ILE A 132 7.76 -1.58 2.79
C ILE A 132 9.04 -0.78 2.93
N ALA A 133 9.10 0.40 2.29
CA ALA A 133 10.27 1.27 2.34
C ALA A 133 10.59 1.70 3.78
N ASP A 134 9.58 2.14 4.54
CA ASP A 134 9.72 2.56 5.93
C ASP A 134 10.19 1.42 6.84
N LYS A 135 9.67 0.20 6.64
CA LYS A 135 10.11 -0.99 7.38
C LYS A 135 11.58 -1.29 7.11
N ALA A 136 12.00 -1.28 5.84
CA ALA A 136 13.39 -1.53 5.46
C ALA A 136 14.32 -0.45 6.06
N ALA A 137 13.96 0.83 5.89
CA ALA A 137 14.73 1.96 6.40
C ALA A 137 14.86 1.91 7.92
N ARG A 138 13.77 1.59 8.64
CA ARG A 138 13.79 1.45 10.10
C ARG A 138 14.75 0.35 10.56
N ARG A 139 14.72 -0.82 9.91
CA ARG A 139 15.60 -1.95 10.29
C ARG A 139 17.07 -1.64 10.05
N VAL A 140 17.41 -1.07 8.89
CA VAL A 140 18.79 -0.67 8.58
C VAL A 140 19.25 0.45 9.53
N ARG A 141 18.41 1.43 9.83
CA ARG A 141 18.72 2.52 10.76
C ARG A 141 19.09 2.00 12.15
N LEU A 142 18.35 1.03 12.68
CA LEU A 142 18.66 0.44 13.99
C LEU A 142 20.02 -0.26 14.00
N MET A 143 20.38 -0.96 12.91
CA MET A 143 21.70 -1.56 12.75
C MET A 143 22.80 -0.49 12.62
N ALA A 144 22.54 0.60 11.90
CA ALA A 144 23.49 1.69 11.71
C ALA A 144 23.79 2.45 13.01
N ILE A 145 22.81 2.60 13.91
CA ILE A 145 23.02 3.21 15.23
C ILE A 145 24.09 2.44 16.02
N ALA A 146 24.09 1.11 15.96
CA ALA A 146 25.09 0.29 16.64
C ALA A 146 26.52 0.45 16.07
N LYS A 147 26.67 1.08 14.89
CA LYS A 147 27.95 1.37 14.24
C LYS A 147 28.51 2.75 14.57
N ILE A 148 27.80 3.56 15.35
CA ILE A 148 28.32 4.86 15.80
C ILE A 148 29.57 4.62 16.67
N ALA A 149 30.68 5.26 16.29
CA ALA A 149 32.00 5.12 16.93
C ALA A 149 32.63 3.70 16.89
N ASP A 150 32.08 2.77 16.10
CA ASP A 150 32.67 1.45 15.88
C ASP A 150 33.73 1.51 14.76
N ARG A 151 35.00 1.37 15.12
CA ARG A 151 36.14 1.40 14.16
C ARG A 151 36.12 0.27 13.12
N SER A 152 35.32 -0.78 13.33
CA SER A 152 35.14 -1.85 12.34
C SER A 152 34.40 -1.39 11.08
N LEU A 153 33.67 -0.27 11.17
CA LEU A 153 33.18 0.51 10.03
C LEU A 153 34.16 1.67 9.77
N ASN A 154 34.94 1.55 8.69
CA ASN A 154 35.91 2.55 8.25
C ASN A 154 35.93 2.66 6.72
N SER A 155 36.78 3.53 6.17
CA SER A 155 36.81 3.85 4.74
C SER A 155 37.63 2.87 3.89
N THR A 156 38.12 1.76 4.46
CA THR A 156 38.81 0.74 3.66
C THR A 156 37.80 -0.08 2.84
N PRO A 157 38.15 -0.53 1.62
CA PRO A 157 37.23 -1.31 0.77
C PRO A 157 36.69 -2.58 1.45
N ALA A 158 37.54 -3.28 2.21
CA ALA A 158 37.12 -4.49 2.93
C ALA A 158 36.10 -4.21 4.03
N SER A 159 36.29 -3.12 4.79
CA SER A 159 35.33 -2.69 5.81
C SER A 159 34.00 -2.27 5.18
N ILE A 160 34.03 -1.50 4.09
CA ILE A 160 32.84 -1.08 3.36
C ILE A 160 32.06 -2.30 2.87
N ALA A 161 32.70 -3.23 2.14
CA ALA A 161 32.03 -4.42 1.62
C ALA A 161 31.41 -5.30 2.72
N ALA A 162 32.12 -5.47 3.84
CA ALA A 162 31.60 -6.21 5.00
C ALA A 162 30.37 -5.53 5.62
N ASN A 163 30.38 -4.21 5.74
CA ASN A 163 29.25 -3.46 6.31
C ASN A 163 28.09 -3.29 5.32
N GLU A 164 28.33 -3.22 4.01
CA GLU A 164 27.28 -3.29 2.99
C GLU A 164 26.54 -4.64 3.09
N SER A 165 27.28 -5.74 3.20
CA SER A 165 26.72 -7.09 3.43
C SER A 165 25.94 -7.20 4.74
N TYR A 166 26.44 -6.55 5.80
CA TYR A 166 25.79 -6.47 7.10
C TYR A 166 24.45 -5.72 7.00
N PHE A 167 24.45 -4.51 6.43
CA PHE A 167 23.24 -3.70 6.28
C PHE A 167 22.26 -4.23 5.22
N ALA A 168 22.69 -5.10 4.30
CA ALA A 168 21.79 -5.80 3.38
C ALA A 168 20.99 -6.94 4.05
N ARG A 169 21.31 -7.30 5.30
CA ARG A 169 20.64 -8.39 6.02
C ARG A 169 19.11 -8.22 6.12
N PRO A 170 18.54 -7.05 6.49
CA PRO A 170 17.10 -6.86 6.55
C PRO A 170 16.41 -7.10 5.21
N LEU A 171 17.00 -6.67 4.09
CA LEU A 171 16.45 -6.89 2.76
C LEU A 171 16.43 -8.39 2.41
N ARG A 172 17.52 -9.11 2.72
CA ARG A 172 17.59 -10.58 2.55
C ARG A 172 16.59 -11.34 3.42
N GLU A 173 16.25 -10.81 4.60
CA GLU A 173 15.23 -11.40 5.47
C GLU A 173 13.83 -11.11 4.93
N MET A 174 13.58 -9.88 4.47
CA MET A 174 12.30 -9.46 3.88
C MET A 174 12.03 -10.13 2.53
N SER A 175 13.06 -10.59 1.81
CA SER A 175 12.89 -11.27 0.52
C SER A 175 12.60 -12.77 0.61
N ARG A 176 12.51 -13.33 1.81
CA ARG A 176 12.26 -14.78 1.96
C ARG A 176 10.79 -15.07 1.77
N SER A 177 10.50 -15.89 0.77
CA SER A 177 9.21 -16.55 0.65
C SER A 177 9.08 -17.65 1.70
N MET A 178 7.86 -17.88 2.16
CA MET A 178 7.55 -18.95 3.12
C MET A 178 6.40 -19.80 2.57
N GLN A 179 6.48 -21.11 2.74
CA GLN A 179 5.39 -22.01 2.40
C GLN A 179 4.75 -22.54 3.68
N ILE A 180 3.43 -22.41 3.80
CA ILE A 180 2.65 -23.00 4.90
C ILE A 180 1.54 -23.83 4.27
N ASN A 181 1.48 -25.12 4.59
CA ASN A 181 0.45 -26.04 4.09
C ASN A 181 0.27 -25.99 2.56
N GLY A 182 1.37 -25.94 1.81
CA GLY A 182 1.34 -25.85 0.34
C GLY A 182 1.11 -24.45 -0.23
N VAL A 183 0.64 -23.48 0.58
CA VAL A 183 0.44 -22.09 0.16
C VAL A 183 1.74 -21.32 0.24
N MET A 184 2.20 -20.79 -0.90
CA MET A 184 3.36 -19.91 -0.98
C MET A 184 2.97 -18.48 -0.60
N PHE A 185 3.69 -17.93 0.37
CA PHE A 185 3.67 -16.52 0.74
C PHE A 185 4.95 -15.89 0.19
N PRO A 186 4.86 -14.95 -0.76
CA PRO A 186 6.04 -14.27 -1.28
C PRO A 186 6.70 -13.44 -0.17
N GLY A 187 7.99 -13.15 -0.35
CA GLY A 187 8.65 -12.12 0.46
C GLY A 187 8.03 -10.75 0.25
N GLU A 188 8.29 -9.81 1.16
CA GLU A 188 7.82 -8.43 1.07
C GLU A 188 8.55 -7.63 -0.02
N VAL A 189 9.76 -8.05 -0.38
CA VAL A 189 10.62 -7.42 -1.40
C VAL A 189 11.32 -8.48 -2.25
N LYS A 190 11.70 -8.14 -3.47
CA LYS A 190 12.60 -8.95 -4.29
C LYS A 190 13.96 -9.08 -3.61
N PRO A 191 14.71 -10.19 -3.86
CA PRO A 191 16.05 -10.35 -3.32
C PRO A 191 16.95 -9.14 -3.66
N PRO A 192 17.71 -8.61 -2.69
CA PRO A 192 18.62 -7.50 -2.95
C PRO A 192 19.75 -7.93 -3.89
N GLN A 193 20.20 -6.99 -4.71
CA GLN A 193 21.31 -7.11 -5.65
C GLN A 193 22.55 -6.43 -5.10
N ASP A 194 23.70 -6.77 -5.68
CA ASP A 194 24.96 -6.10 -5.38
C ASP A 194 24.84 -4.60 -5.68
N GLY A 195 25.20 -3.79 -4.69
CA GLY A 195 25.10 -2.33 -4.77
C GLY A 195 23.75 -1.74 -4.35
N ASP A 196 22.78 -2.54 -3.93
CA ASP A 196 21.56 -2.02 -3.31
C ASP A 196 21.81 -1.35 -1.96
N ILE A 197 22.88 -1.74 -1.27
CA ILE A 197 23.41 -0.99 -0.14
C ILE A 197 24.72 -0.36 -0.57
N LYS A 198 24.84 0.96 -0.38
CA LYS A 198 26.09 1.69 -0.61
C LYS A 198 26.49 2.49 0.58
N ILE A 199 27.76 2.38 0.97
CA ILE A 199 28.33 3.19 2.04
C ILE A 199 29.27 4.23 1.45
N MET A 200 29.02 5.50 1.77
CA MET A 200 29.86 6.63 1.34
C MET A 200 30.32 7.42 2.56
N TRP A 201 31.62 7.66 2.66
CA TRP A 201 32.19 8.54 3.69
C TRP A 201 32.20 9.97 3.16
N GLU A 202 31.40 10.86 3.75
CA GLU A 202 31.42 12.28 3.42
C GLU A 202 32.55 13.02 4.14
N THR A 203 32.81 12.62 5.39
CA THR A 203 33.93 13.12 6.20
C THR A 203 34.46 11.99 7.07
N ARG A 204 35.58 12.20 7.79
CA ARG A 204 36.10 11.22 8.76
C ARG A 204 35.09 10.80 9.85
N LYS A 205 34.03 11.58 10.09
CA LYS A 205 33.02 11.31 11.13
C LYS A 205 31.59 11.19 10.59
N LYS A 206 31.40 11.30 9.28
CA LYS A 206 30.07 11.29 8.65
C LYS A 206 30.04 10.26 7.54
N VAL A 207 29.16 9.28 7.70
CA VAL A 207 28.94 8.20 6.75
C VAL A 207 27.47 8.22 6.32
N VAL A 208 27.25 7.98 5.04
CA VAL A 208 25.93 7.84 4.41
C VAL A 208 25.76 6.39 3.99
N VAL A 209 24.59 5.84 4.30
CA VAL A 209 24.17 4.50 3.85
C VAL A 209 23.00 4.70 2.90
N GLY A 210 23.23 4.50 1.61
CA GLY A 210 22.20 4.44 0.58
C GLY A 210 21.58 3.04 0.52
N MET A 211 20.29 2.98 0.18
CA MET A 211 19.53 1.74 0.08
C MET A 211 18.58 1.76 -1.11
N ILE A 212 18.50 0.66 -1.86
CA ILE A 212 17.49 0.40 -2.89
C ILE A 212 16.58 -0.72 -2.40
N VAL A 213 15.27 -0.50 -2.48
CA VAL A 213 14.24 -1.47 -2.10
C VAL A 213 13.37 -1.76 -3.32
N ARG A 214 13.11 -3.04 -3.60
CA ARG A 214 12.30 -3.46 -4.76
C ARG A 214 11.12 -4.31 -4.28
N PRO A 215 9.92 -3.73 -4.13
CA PRO A 215 8.70 -4.50 -3.85
C PRO A 215 8.37 -5.52 -4.96
N TYR A 216 7.52 -6.49 -4.63
CA TYR A 216 6.84 -7.32 -5.64
C TYR A 216 5.60 -6.62 -6.19
N GLU A 217 5.19 -7.02 -7.38
CA GLU A 217 3.98 -6.55 -8.03
C GLU A 217 2.72 -7.07 -7.30
N VAL A 218 1.73 -6.18 -7.12
CA VAL A 218 0.41 -6.51 -6.55
C VAL A 218 -0.66 -6.11 -7.56
N PRO A 219 -1.38 -7.06 -8.18
CA PRO A 219 -2.39 -6.72 -9.17
C PRO A 219 -3.66 -6.19 -8.48
N LEU A 220 -4.09 -4.98 -8.87
CA LEU A 220 -5.38 -4.40 -8.48
C LEU A 220 -6.46 -4.60 -9.55
N GLN A 221 -6.06 -4.86 -10.78
CA GLN A 221 -6.93 -5.14 -11.91
C GLN A 221 -6.44 -6.39 -12.65
N ILE A 222 -7.37 -7.26 -13.02
CA ILE A 222 -7.10 -8.45 -13.83
C ILE A 222 -8.12 -8.45 -14.97
N VAL A 223 -7.63 -8.58 -16.21
CA VAL A 223 -8.47 -8.73 -17.40
C VAL A 223 -8.36 -10.18 -17.87
N VAL A 224 -9.50 -10.86 -17.95
CA VAL A 224 -9.59 -12.23 -18.47
C VAL A 224 -10.27 -12.17 -19.83
N ASN A 225 -9.56 -12.58 -20.87
CA ASN A 225 -10.09 -12.66 -22.24
C ASN A 225 -10.35 -14.13 -22.60
N ILE A 226 -11.43 -14.39 -23.33
CA ILE A 226 -11.77 -15.71 -23.87
C ILE A 226 -11.82 -15.63 -25.39
N ALA A 227 -11.19 -16.60 -26.05
CA ALA A 227 -11.36 -16.86 -27.47
C ALA A 227 -11.99 -18.25 -27.62
N LEU A 228 -13.10 -18.33 -28.35
CA LEU A 228 -13.75 -19.60 -28.66
C LEU A 228 -13.23 -20.08 -30.01
N ASP A 229 -12.49 -21.19 -30.01
CA ASP A 229 -12.04 -21.86 -31.23
C ASP A 229 -12.97 -23.06 -31.53
N THR A 230 -13.69 -22.99 -32.65
CA THR A 230 -14.59 -24.05 -33.14
C THR A 230 -14.07 -24.73 -34.40
N THR A 231 -12.79 -24.52 -34.77
CA THR A 231 -12.26 -24.97 -36.06
C THR A 231 -12.08 -26.49 -36.19
N LEU A 232 -12.32 -27.27 -35.13
CA LEU A 232 -12.27 -28.74 -35.13
C LEU A 232 -13.60 -29.45 -35.42
N GLU A 233 -14.68 -28.75 -35.80
CA GLU A 233 -15.97 -29.40 -36.12
C GLU A 233 -16.11 -29.89 -37.59
N ALA A 234 -15.04 -29.85 -38.40
CA ALA A 234 -15.06 -30.31 -39.80
C ALA A 234 -14.46 -31.72 -40.04
N SER A 235 -14.50 -32.61 -39.04
CA SER A 235 -14.04 -34.00 -39.19
C SER A 235 -14.79 -34.96 -38.26
N ALA A 236 -16.09 -35.12 -38.49
CA ALA A 236 -16.91 -36.25 -38.03
C ALA A 236 -17.98 -36.59 -39.07
#